data_AF-A0AAU9UG24-F1
#
_entry.id   AF-A0AAU9UG24-F1
#
_cell.length_a   1.000
_cell.length_b   1.000
_cell.length_c   1.000
_cell.angle_alpha   90.00
_cell.angle_beta   90.00
_cell.angle_gamma   90.00
#
_symmetry.space_group_name_H-M   'P 1'
#
loop_
_entity.id
_entity.type
_entity.pdbx_description
1 polymer ?
#
loop_
_entity_poly.entity_id
_entity_poly.type
_entity_poly.pdbx_seq_one_letter_code
_entity_poly.pdbx_strand_id
1 'polypeptide(L)' 'MLSFVAGTSQARYLGKEIGQLSQLHHGVRGAVYAVDSRTVYLHDFHYDGEGPDRTSWVNKMKRTPDLS' A
#
# COMPACT_ATOMS: atom_id res chain seq x y z
N MET A 1 -34.88 -23.58 -26.74
CA MET A 1 -33.55 -23.98 -26.21
C MET A 1 -32.95 -22.77 -25.54
N LEU A 2 -32.68 -22.85 -24.23
CA LEU A 2 -32.07 -21.77 -23.48
C LEU A 2 -30.54 -21.93 -23.58
N SER A 3 -29.86 -21.03 -24.28
CA SER A 3 -28.39 -21.07 -24.36
C SER A 3 -27.81 -20.36 -23.14
N PHE A 4 -27.14 -21.12 -22.29
CA PHE A 4 -26.35 -20.58 -21.18
C PHE A 4 -24.97 -20.19 -21.73
N VAL A 5 -24.71 -18.88 -21.85
CA VAL A 5 -23.34 -18.40 -22.06
C VAL A 5 -22.69 -18.37 -20.68
N ALA A 6 -21.97 -19.44 -20.33
CA ALA A 6 -21.08 -19.42 -19.18
C ALA A 6 -19.96 -18.42 -19.49
N GLY A 7 -20.10 -17.19 -18.96
CA GLY A 7 -19.03 -16.21 -18.98
C GLY A 7 -17.84 -16.80 -18.24
N THR A 8 -16.82 -17.24 -18.96
CA THR A 8 -15.56 -17.63 -18.36
C THR A 8 -14.91 -16.38 -17.82
N SER A 9 -15.04 -16.14 -16.52
CA SER A 9 -14.22 -15.16 -15.80
C SER A 9 -12.77 -15.61 -15.93
N GLN A 10 -12.11 -15.16 -16.99
CA GLN A 10 -10.71 -15.46 -17.22
C GLN A 10 -9.93 -14.74 -16.13
N ALA A 11 -9.53 -15.47 -15.10
CA ALA A 11 -8.64 -14.94 -14.08
C ALA A 11 -7.42 -14.36 -14.80
N ARG A 12 -7.21 -13.05 -14.67
CA ARG A 12 -6.07 -12.40 -15.31
C ARG A 12 -4.80 -12.94 -14.66
N TYR A 13 -3.88 -13.44 -15.47
CA TYR A 13 -2.57 -13.84 -14.99
C TYR A 13 -1.81 -12.58 -14.54
N LEU A 14 -1.41 -12.55 -13.26
CA LEU A 14 -0.76 -11.40 -12.62
C LEU A 14 0.77 -11.53 -12.58
N GLY A 15 1.32 -12.64 -13.10
CA GLY A 15 2.72 -13.02 -12.93
C GLY A 15 2.89 -14.22 -12.00
N LYS A 16 4.15 -14.56 -11.67
CA LYS A 16 4.47 -15.64 -10.71
C LYS A 16 4.40 -15.10 -9.29
N GLU A 17 3.61 -15.71 -8.42
CA GLU A 17 3.63 -15.35 -6.99
C GLU A 17 5.02 -15.62 -6.41
N ILE A 18 5.59 -14.60 -5.76
CA ILE A 18 6.91 -14.68 -5.11
C ILE A 18 6.82 -14.55 -3.59
N GLY A 19 5.65 -14.27 -3.03
CA GLY A 19 5.39 -14.29 -1.60
C GLY A 19 4.44 -13.18 -1.13
N GLN A 20 4.40 -13.00 0.18
CA GLN A 20 3.57 -12.00 0.86
C GLN A 20 4.46 -10.88 1.41
N LEU A 21 3.97 -9.64 1.41
CA LEU A 21 4.63 -8.54 2.14
C LEU A 21 4.63 -8.84 3.64
N SER A 22 5.76 -8.61 4.30
CA SER A 22 5.90 -8.79 5.74
C SER A 22 5.31 -7.60 6.51
N GLN A 23 4.51 -7.89 7.54
CA GLN A 23 3.97 -6.88 8.45
C GLN A 23 5.01 -6.49 9.50
N LEU A 24 6.12 -5.88 9.07
CA LEU A 24 7.15 -5.42 10.02
C LEU A 24 6.68 -4.17 10.78
N HIS A 25 6.07 -3.19 10.09
CA HIS A 25 5.50 -1.96 10.66
C HIS A 25 4.34 -1.43 9.80
N HIS A 26 3.41 -0.69 10.42
CA HIS A 26 2.38 0.14 9.74
C HIS A 26 1.44 -0.62 8.79
N GLY A 27 1.01 -1.80 9.22
CA GLY A 27 -0.11 -2.51 8.58
C GLY A 27 0.11 -2.97 7.14
N VAL A 28 1.33 -2.87 6.61
CA VAL A 28 1.64 -3.20 5.20
C VAL A 28 1.40 -4.69 4.93
N ARG A 29 0.50 -4.99 3.99
CA ARG A 29 0.17 -6.37 3.58
C ARG A 29 -0.26 -6.45 2.11
N GLY A 30 -0.20 -7.65 1.55
CA GLY A 30 -0.58 -7.95 0.17
C GLY A 30 0.30 -9.03 -0.45
N ALA A 31 -0.21 -9.68 -1.51
CA ALA A 31 0.53 -10.69 -2.26
C ALA A 31 1.37 -10.03 -3.36
N VAL A 32 2.59 -10.55 -3.58
CA VAL A 32 3.56 -10.02 -4.55
C VAL A 32 3.72 -11.01 -5.69
N TYR A 33 3.53 -10.52 -6.92
CA TYR A 33 3.71 -11.28 -8.16
C TYR A 33 4.85 -10.65 -8.98
N ALA A 34 5.76 -11.48 -9.48
CA ALA A 34 6.76 -11.07 -10.46
C ALA A 34 6.14 -11.10 -11.86
N VAL A 35 6.03 -9.92 -12.48
CA VAL A 35 5.51 -9.76 -13.85
C VAL A 35 6.64 -9.96 -14.86
N ASP A 36 7.77 -9.28 -14.63
CA ASP A 36 8.99 -9.39 -15.42
C ASP A 36 10.23 -9.05 -14.57
N SER A 37 11.41 -8.88 -15.19
CA SER A 37 12.67 -8.64 -14.48
C SER A 37 12.78 -7.30 -13.76
N ARG A 38 11.87 -6.36 -14.02
CA ARG A 38 11.85 -5.00 -13.46
C ARG A 38 10.50 -4.60 -12.88
N THR A 39 9.48 -5.43 -13.00
CA THR A 39 8.11 -5.12 -12.60
C THR A 39 7.55 -6.17 -11.65
N VAL A 40 7.00 -5.72 -10.53
CA VAL A 40 6.17 -6.51 -9.62
C VAL A 40 4.75 -5.96 -9.56
N TYR A 41 3.78 -6.85 -9.35
CA TYR A 41 2.39 -6.52 -9.12
C TYR A 41 2.01 -6.85 -7.68
N LEU A 42 1.37 -5.90 -6.99
CA LEU A 42 0.85 -6.08 -5.64
C LEU A 42 -0.66 -6.30 -5.71
N HIS A 43 -1.11 -7.49 -5.29
CA HIS A 43 -2.53 -7.81 -5.18
C HIS A 43 -3.01 -7.59 -3.75
N ASP A 44 -4.20 -6.99 -3.59
CA ASP A 44 -4.80 -6.65 -2.30
C ASP A 44 -3.86 -5.87 -1.37
N PHE A 45 -3.13 -4.90 -1.94
CA PHE A 45 -2.22 -4.06 -1.18
C PHE A 45 -2.97 -3.17 -0.17
N HIS A 46 -2.51 -3.17 1.08
CA HIS A 46 -3.04 -2.33 2.15
C HIS A 46 -1.90 -1.69 2.97
N TYR A 47 -2.14 -0.45 3.38
CA TYR A 47 -1.27 0.35 4.24
C TYR A 47 -2.16 1.17 5.19
N ASP A 48 -1.85 1.20 6.49
CA ASP A 48 -2.71 1.83 7.52
C ASP A 48 -2.51 3.35 7.65
N GLY A 49 -1.49 3.90 7.00
CA GLY A 49 -1.22 5.34 6.97
C GLY A 49 -0.38 5.87 8.12
N GLU A 50 0.09 5.01 9.04
CA GLU A 50 1.00 5.43 10.11
C GLU A 50 2.42 5.56 9.53
N GLY A 51 2.73 6.64 8.84
CA GLY A 51 4.12 6.95 8.49
C GLY A 51 4.95 7.27 9.75
N PRO A 52 6.29 7.24 9.68
CA PRO A 52 7.11 7.80 10.75
C PRO A 52 6.59 9.20 11.09
N ASP A 53 6.47 9.48 12.40
CA ASP A 53 5.87 10.73 12.85
C ASP A 53 6.51 11.91 12.13
N ARG A 54 5.66 12.78 11.56
CA ARG A 54 6.15 14.06 11.07
C ARG A 54 6.28 14.94 12.29
N THR A 55 7.30 14.70 13.14
CA THR A 55 7.63 15.63 14.21
C THR A 55 7.81 17.00 13.57
N SER A 56 6.81 17.84 13.80
CA SER A 56 6.64 19.09 13.09
C SER A 56 7.70 20.07 13.60
N TRP A 57 8.52 20.58 12.68
CA TRP A 57 9.48 21.65 12.91
C TRP A 57 8.75 23.00 13.19
N VAL A 58 7.86 23.02 14.19
CA VAL A 58 7.31 24.27 14.70
C VAL A 58 8.43 24.95 15.48
N ASN A 59 8.98 25.99 14.87
CA ASN A 59 9.85 26.97 15.51
C ASN A 59 9.18 27.42 16.82
N LYS A 60 9.74 27.06 17.97
CA LYS A 60 9.39 27.64 19.27
C LYS A 60 9.96 29.06 19.33
N MET A 61 9.40 30.00 18.58
CA MET A 61 9.66 31.42 18.85
C MET A 61 8.89 31.76 20.13
N LYS A 62 9.58 31.72 21.28
CA LYS A 62 9.04 32.28 22.52
C LYS A 62 8.80 33.77 22.27
N ARG A 63 7.54 34.18 22.11
CA ARG A 63 7.17 35.59 22.30
C ARG A 63 7.42 35.92 23.75
N THR A 64 8.51 36.63 24.03
CA THR A 64 8.66 37.39 25.28
C THR A 64 7.52 38.40 25.30
N PRO A 65 6.62 38.40 26.31
CA PRO A 65 5.63 39.45 26.43
C PRO A 65 6.39 40.76 26.65
N ASP A 66 6.12 41.76 25.83
CA ASP A 66 6.47 43.13 26.19
C ASP A 66 5.71 43.44 27.49
N LEU A 67 6.46 43.86 28.50
CA LEU A 67 5.90 44.54 29.65
C LEU A 67 6.01 46.03 29.34
N SER A 68 4.85 46.67 29.34
CA SER A 68 4.60 48.12 29.27
C SER A 68 5.60 48.96 30.05
#